data_AF-A0A9E0HGA8-F1
#
_entry.id   AF-A0A9E0HGA8-F1
#
_cell.length_a   1.000
_cell.length_b   1.000
_cell.length_c   1.000
_cell.angle_alpha   90.00
_cell.angle_beta   90.00
_cell.angle_gamma   90.00
#
_symmetry.space_group_name_H-M   'P 1'
#
loop_
_entity.id
_entity.type
_entity.pdbx_description
1 polymer ?
#
loop_
_entity_poly.entity_id
_entity_poly.type
_entity_poly.pdbx_seq_one_letter_code
_entity_poly.pdbx_strand_id
1 'polypeptide(L)'
;MRSKLLLAATCAALATGCPPPRGGQPTPNGTRIDPGACGDLSTDKVTRKLHAFLTASAELDRATLSLERSVHDACVRMAVELGVATDGDTRTVCARAAAELEANLAVSVSQEQRLVTRYVPPVCTSQVEFTAGIVAECEASVAAEVDVRCEGTCAGSCTGTCDGACAATGPNGACAGTCDGTCRGSCTGTCAGYTSVEASAECRASAEIQTSIHTECSEPRVEVVRETVTVVDDSKFQRASAAIAAGMPTLLRVGAQAELVGKALVHWVETGAGLIKASGQLVGQLGERGLCVGTQLAATVAAVADIQARVSISIDVSVQVSAAAGAQAQ
;
A
#
# COMPACT_ATOMS: atom_id res chain seq x y z
N MET A 1 16.00 25.99 -26.13
CA MET A 1 16.42 25.26 -24.92
C MET A 1 15.16 24.70 -24.28
N ARG A 2 15.01 23.37 -24.22
CA ARG A 2 13.76 22.69 -23.81
C ARG A 2 13.97 22.12 -22.40
N SER A 3 13.52 22.83 -21.37
CA SER A 3 13.37 22.24 -20.03
C SER A 3 12.06 21.48 -19.98
N LYS A 4 12.14 20.15 -19.82
CA LYS A 4 10.97 19.27 -19.67
C LYS A 4 10.51 19.33 -18.21
N LEU A 5 9.32 19.88 -17.98
CA LEU A 5 8.58 19.65 -16.73
C LEU A 5 8.00 18.23 -16.82
N LEU A 6 8.75 17.24 -16.33
CA LEU A 6 8.27 15.88 -16.22
C LEU A 6 7.43 15.77 -14.94
N LEU A 7 6.12 15.98 -15.03
CA LEU A 7 5.22 15.23 -14.15
C LEU A 7 5.24 13.80 -14.69
N ALA A 8 6.24 13.03 -14.25
CA ALA A 8 6.25 11.61 -14.46
C ALA A 8 5.18 10.99 -13.55
N ALA A 9 3.91 11.05 -13.98
CA ALA A 9 2.97 9.99 -13.64
C ALA A 9 3.39 8.74 -14.42
N THR A 10 4.62 8.28 -14.21
CA THR A 10 5.03 6.98 -14.68
C THR A 10 4.26 6.00 -13.81
N CYS A 11 3.20 5.42 -14.37
CA CYS A 11 2.92 4.01 -14.12
C CYS A 11 4.12 3.19 -14.65
N ALA A 12 5.30 3.40 -14.07
CA ALA A 12 6.46 2.54 -14.23
C ALA A 12 6.21 1.36 -13.30
N ALA A 13 5.30 0.48 -13.72
CA ALA A 13 5.52 -0.93 -13.44
C ALA A 13 6.89 -1.24 -14.07
N LEU A 14 7.94 -1.24 -13.24
CA LEU A 14 9.30 -1.56 -13.67
C LEU A 14 9.27 -3.00 -14.20
N ALA A 15 9.15 -3.11 -15.53
CA ALA A 15 9.49 -4.30 -16.27
C ALA A 15 11.01 -4.46 -16.27
N THR A 16 11.59 -4.74 -15.10
CA THR A 16 12.96 -5.25 -14.99
C THR A 16 12.97 -6.41 -14.02
N GLY A 17 12.81 -7.62 -14.55
CA GLY A 17 13.30 -8.84 -13.89
C GLY A 17 12.31 -9.98 -13.72
N CYS A 18 10.99 -9.75 -13.68
CA CYS A 18 10.03 -10.86 -13.65
C CYS A 18 9.63 -11.26 -15.08
N PRO A 19 9.87 -12.52 -15.51
CA PRO A 19 9.35 -12.98 -16.79
C PRO A 19 7.81 -12.86 -16.80
N PRO A 20 7.19 -12.54 -17.95
CA PRO A 20 5.74 -12.53 -18.07
C PRO A 20 5.19 -13.90 -17.63
N PRO A 21 4.07 -13.95 -16.88
CA PRO A 21 3.43 -15.22 -16.54
C PRO A 21 3.19 -15.97 -17.86
N ARG A 22 3.83 -17.12 -18.00
CA ARG A 22 3.69 -17.98 -19.17
C ARG A 22 2.23 -18.42 -19.26
N GLY A 23 1.47 -17.77 -20.15
CA GLY A 23 0.34 -18.36 -20.90
C GLY A 23 -0.56 -19.34 -20.16
N GLY A 24 -0.85 -19.10 -18.87
CA GLY A 24 -1.87 -19.83 -18.14
C GLY A 24 -3.21 -19.32 -18.64
N GLN A 25 -3.87 -20.12 -19.47
CA GLN A 25 -5.24 -19.86 -19.88
C GLN A 25 -6.10 -19.59 -18.64
N PRO A 26 -6.93 -18.53 -18.62
CA PRO A 26 -7.80 -18.29 -17.48
C PRO A 26 -8.70 -19.52 -17.33
N THR A 27 -8.53 -20.29 -16.26
CA THR A 27 -9.52 -21.29 -15.90
C THR A 27 -10.80 -20.55 -15.54
N PRO A 28 -12.00 -21.06 -15.91
CA PRO A 28 -13.26 -20.34 -15.72
C PRO A 28 -13.58 -20.01 -14.25
N ASN A 29 -12.84 -20.59 -13.30
CA ASN A 29 -12.75 -20.19 -11.92
C ASN A 29 -11.27 -19.95 -11.60
N GLY A 30 -10.86 -18.68 -11.48
CA GLY A 30 -9.57 -18.35 -10.86
C GLY A 30 -9.53 -18.97 -9.47
N THR A 31 -8.38 -19.52 -9.07
CA THR A 31 -8.16 -20.09 -7.74
C THR A 31 -8.23 -18.99 -6.68
N ARG A 32 -9.46 -18.59 -6.33
CA ARG A 32 -9.73 -17.75 -5.18
C ARG A 32 -9.28 -18.56 -3.96
N ILE A 33 -8.44 -17.94 -3.14
CA ILE A 33 -7.98 -18.56 -1.89
C ILE A 33 -9.20 -18.76 -1.01
N ASP A 34 -9.46 -20.00 -0.64
CA ASP A 34 -10.58 -20.39 0.20
C ASP A 34 -10.03 -21.12 1.45
N PRO A 35 -9.94 -20.41 2.58
CA PRO A 35 -9.45 -20.98 3.84
C PRO A 35 -10.27 -22.19 4.32
N GLY A 36 -11.55 -22.28 3.94
CA GLY A 36 -12.46 -23.36 4.33
C GLY A 36 -12.47 -24.55 3.38
N ALA A 37 -11.86 -24.44 2.20
CA ALA A 37 -11.91 -25.50 1.18
C ALA A 37 -11.24 -26.81 1.61
N CYS A 38 -10.34 -26.77 2.61
CA CYS A 38 -9.61 -27.93 3.11
C CYS A 38 -10.21 -28.55 4.39
N GLY A 39 -11.43 -28.13 4.78
CA GLY A 39 -12.12 -28.56 5.99
C GLY A 39 -11.83 -27.67 7.21
N ASP A 40 -12.31 -28.08 8.39
CA ASP A 40 -12.06 -27.34 9.63
C ASP A 40 -10.59 -27.49 10.06
N LEU A 41 -9.85 -26.39 9.91
CA LEU A 41 -8.45 -26.24 10.28
C LEU A 41 -8.28 -25.54 11.66
N SER A 42 -9.35 -25.27 12.40
CA SER A 42 -9.26 -24.54 13.68
C SER A 42 -8.89 -25.44 14.87
N THR A 43 -8.95 -26.76 14.69
CA THR A 43 -8.95 -27.75 15.78
C THR A 43 -7.60 -27.96 16.46
N ASP A 44 -6.48 -27.77 15.75
CA ASP A 44 -5.13 -27.85 16.31
C ASP A 44 -4.32 -26.57 16.11
N LYS A 45 -3.26 -26.41 16.89
CA LYS A 45 -2.46 -25.18 16.93
C LYS A 45 -1.79 -24.88 15.58
N VAL A 46 -1.35 -25.92 14.86
CA VAL A 46 -0.63 -25.75 13.59
C VAL A 46 -1.61 -25.37 12.49
N THR A 47 -2.73 -26.09 12.39
CA THR A 47 -3.75 -25.82 11.38
C THR A 47 -4.43 -24.47 11.61
N ARG A 48 -4.57 -24.01 12.86
CA ARG A 48 -5.17 -22.70 13.17
C ARG A 48 -4.34 -21.54 12.63
N LYS A 49 -3.03 -21.56 12.85
CA LYS A 49 -2.10 -20.54 12.34
C LYS A 49 -2.09 -20.49 10.82
N LEU A 50 -2.11 -21.68 10.22
CA LEU A 50 -2.24 -21.84 8.79
C LEU A 50 -3.58 -21.30 8.26
N HIS A 51 -4.69 -21.57 8.95
CA HIS A 51 -6.00 -21.03 8.59
C HIS A 51 -6.03 -19.50 8.68
N ALA A 52 -5.43 -18.92 9.72
CA ALA A 52 -5.28 -17.47 9.85
C ALA A 52 -4.48 -16.89 8.67
N PHE A 53 -3.38 -17.55 8.29
CA PHE A 53 -2.58 -17.15 7.14
C PHE A 53 -3.37 -17.25 5.82
N LEU A 54 -4.08 -18.35 5.56
CA LEU A 54 -4.92 -18.49 4.36
C LEU A 54 -6.05 -17.46 4.33
N THR A 55 -6.63 -17.12 5.48
CA THR A 55 -7.69 -16.10 5.61
C THR A 55 -7.17 -14.71 5.26
N ALA A 56 -6.06 -14.30 5.86
CA ALA A 56 -5.41 -13.04 5.52
C ALA A 56 -4.97 -12.99 4.04
N SER A 57 -4.57 -14.12 3.46
CA SER A 57 -4.27 -14.20 2.01
C SER A 57 -5.49 -13.90 1.15
N ALA A 58 -6.63 -14.50 1.49
CA ALA A 58 -7.87 -14.32 0.75
C ALA A 58 -8.39 -12.88 0.90
N GLU A 59 -8.20 -12.26 2.06
CA GLU A 59 -8.52 -10.84 2.27
C GLU A 59 -7.59 -9.93 1.47
N LEU A 60 -6.30 -10.22 1.44
CA LEU A 60 -5.32 -9.51 0.63
C LEU A 60 -5.62 -9.55 -0.86
N ASP A 61 -6.02 -10.71 -1.39
CA ASP A 61 -6.45 -10.85 -2.79
C ASP A 61 -7.66 -9.93 -3.09
N ARG A 62 -8.68 -9.98 -2.23
CA ARG A 62 -9.87 -9.11 -2.35
C ARG A 62 -9.52 -7.62 -2.23
N ALA A 63 -8.65 -7.28 -1.29
CA ALA A 63 -8.19 -5.91 -1.06
C ALA A 63 -7.41 -5.39 -2.27
N THR A 64 -6.53 -6.20 -2.86
CA THR A 64 -5.77 -5.85 -4.07
C THR A 64 -6.71 -5.57 -5.24
N LEU A 65 -7.72 -6.42 -5.47
CA LEU A 65 -8.73 -6.18 -6.50
C LEU A 65 -9.55 -4.91 -6.24
N SER A 66 -9.77 -4.55 -4.97
CA SER A 66 -10.45 -3.31 -4.58
C SER A 66 -9.58 -2.08 -4.82
N LEU A 67 -8.28 -2.17 -4.53
CA LEU A 67 -7.30 -1.11 -4.82
C LEU A 67 -7.19 -0.88 -6.33
N GLU A 68 -7.08 -1.94 -7.13
CA GLU A 68 -7.04 -1.83 -8.59
C GLU A 68 -8.28 -1.16 -9.17
N ARG A 69 -9.48 -1.53 -8.68
CA ARG A 69 -10.73 -0.87 -9.06
C ARG A 69 -10.73 0.61 -8.66
N SER A 70 -10.22 0.94 -7.48
CA SER A 70 -10.11 2.33 -7.02
C SER A 70 -9.18 3.17 -7.90
N VAL A 71 -8.08 2.57 -8.38
CA VAL A 71 -7.15 3.19 -9.35
C VAL A 71 -7.84 3.38 -10.70
N HIS A 72 -8.52 2.36 -11.21
CA HIS A 72 -9.29 2.43 -12.45
C HIS A 72 -10.31 3.57 -12.40
N ASP A 73 -11.14 3.61 -11.35
CA ASP A 73 -12.17 4.63 -11.16
C ASP A 73 -11.57 6.04 -11.10
N ALA A 74 -10.42 6.20 -10.45
CA ALA A 74 -9.71 7.48 -10.39
C ALA A 74 -9.23 7.91 -11.78
N CYS A 75 -8.64 7.00 -12.55
CA CYS A 75 -8.20 7.27 -13.92
C CYS A 75 -9.38 7.55 -14.87
N VAL A 76 -10.51 6.87 -14.70
CA VAL A 76 -11.75 7.15 -15.45
C VAL A 76 -12.23 8.57 -15.16
N ARG A 77 -12.27 8.98 -13.89
CA ARG A 77 -12.64 10.37 -13.51
C ARG A 77 -11.72 11.40 -14.18
N MET A 78 -10.41 11.15 -14.17
CA MET A 78 -9.44 12.01 -14.88
C MET A 78 -9.71 12.05 -16.38
N ALA A 79 -9.92 10.88 -17.01
CA ALA A 79 -10.17 10.77 -18.44
C ALA A 79 -11.44 11.52 -18.88
N VAL A 80 -12.49 11.51 -18.05
CA VAL A 80 -13.72 12.29 -18.28
C VAL A 80 -13.43 13.79 -18.32
N GLU A 81 -12.72 14.33 -17.32
CA GLU A 81 -12.37 15.76 -17.28
C GLU A 81 -11.46 16.18 -18.44
N LEU A 82 -10.59 15.28 -18.88
CA LEU A 82 -9.68 15.49 -20.01
C LEU A 82 -10.36 15.32 -21.38
N GLY A 83 -11.56 14.72 -21.42
CA GLY A 83 -12.30 14.46 -22.65
C GLY A 83 -11.72 13.32 -23.49
N VAL A 84 -11.09 12.32 -22.86
CA VAL A 84 -10.52 11.14 -23.53
C VAL A 84 -11.31 9.87 -23.23
N ALA A 85 -11.10 8.85 -24.05
CA ALA A 85 -11.84 7.61 -23.99
C ALA A 85 -11.56 6.80 -22.70
N THR A 86 -12.64 6.37 -22.04
CA THR A 86 -12.63 5.68 -20.74
C THR A 86 -12.74 4.16 -20.84
N ASP A 87 -12.81 3.61 -22.06
CA ASP A 87 -12.87 2.18 -22.31
C ASP A 87 -11.51 1.50 -22.11
N GLY A 88 -11.55 0.25 -21.64
CA GLY A 88 -10.38 -0.61 -21.50
C GLY A 88 -10.03 -0.95 -20.05
N ASP A 89 -8.93 -1.67 -19.91
CA ASP A 89 -8.37 -2.02 -18.60
C ASP A 89 -7.75 -0.82 -17.88
N THR A 90 -7.45 -0.98 -16.60
CA THR A 90 -6.87 0.05 -15.73
C THR A 90 -5.66 0.71 -16.36
N ARG A 91 -4.74 -0.09 -16.90
CA ARG A 91 -3.50 0.39 -17.52
C ARG A 91 -3.79 1.29 -18.72
N THR A 92 -4.72 0.86 -19.58
CA THR A 92 -5.10 1.58 -20.79
C THR A 92 -5.73 2.91 -20.46
N VAL A 93 -6.71 2.95 -19.54
CA VAL A 93 -7.39 4.17 -19.13
C VAL A 93 -6.41 5.14 -18.46
N CYS A 94 -5.61 4.66 -17.51
CA CYS A 94 -4.63 5.49 -16.81
C CYS A 94 -3.56 6.06 -17.75
N ALA A 95 -3.05 5.26 -18.70
CA ALA A 95 -2.06 5.73 -19.66
C ALA A 95 -2.62 6.83 -20.58
N ARG A 96 -3.87 6.72 -21.02
CA ARG A 96 -4.54 7.75 -21.82
C ARG A 96 -4.75 9.04 -21.02
N ALA A 97 -5.27 8.91 -19.79
CA ALA A 97 -5.47 10.05 -18.91
C ALA A 97 -4.13 10.77 -18.61
N ALA A 98 -3.07 10.02 -18.33
CA ALA A 98 -1.74 10.59 -18.09
C ALA A 98 -1.19 11.32 -19.32
N ALA A 99 -1.29 10.71 -20.51
CA ALA A 99 -0.81 11.32 -21.75
C ALA A 99 -1.56 12.62 -22.10
N GLU A 100 -2.87 12.64 -21.95
CA GLU A 100 -3.68 13.83 -22.22
C GLU A 100 -3.46 14.91 -21.16
N LEU A 101 -3.26 14.52 -19.90
CA LEU A 101 -2.89 15.46 -18.84
C LEU A 101 -1.55 16.14 -19.16
N GLU A 102 -0.53 15.37 -19.56
CA GLU A 102 0.77 15.90 -19.97
C GLU A 102 0.64 16.83 -21.18
N ALA A 103 -0.17 16.46 -22.18
CA ALA A 103 -0.42 17.29 -23.35
C ALA A 103 -1.06 18.64 -23.00
N ASN A 104 -2.07 18.65 -22.10
CA ASN A 104 -2.72 19.88 -21.66
C ASN A 104 -1.79 20.77 -20.81
N LEU A 105 -0.94 20.18 -19.97
CA LEU A 105 0.05 20.91 -19.17
C LEU A 105 1.20 21.46 -20.03
N ALA A 106 1.72 20.68 -20.99
CA ALA A 106 2.84 21.08 -21.84
C ALA A 106 2.52 22.30 -22.73
N VAL A 107 1.27 22.44 -23.17
CA VAL A 107 0.81 23.60 -23.97
C VAL A 107 0.64 24.85 -23.11
N SER A 108 0.38 24.68 -21.81
CA SER A 108 0.01 25.78 -20.91
C SER A 108 1.20 26.46 -20.23
N VAL A 109 2.38 25.81 -20.19
CA VAL A 109 3.56 26.29 -19.45
C VAL A 109 4.62 26.83 -20.43
N SER A 110 4.55 28.13 -20.72
CA SER A 110 5.58 28.83 -21.52
C SER A 110 6.79 29.20 -20.64
N GLN A 111 7.82 28.35 -20.69
CA GLN A 111 9.26 28.54 -20.37
C GLN A 111 9.74 29.25 -19.08
N GLU A 112 8.90 29.93 -18.29
CA GLU A 112 9.33 30.63 -17.05
C GLU A 112 8.40 30.42 -15.84
N GLN A 113 7.40 29.54 -15.95
CA GLN A 113 6.33 29.44 -14.95
C GLN A 113 6.55 28.25 -14.01
N ARG A 114 6.53 28.51 -12.70
CA ARG A 114 6.55 27.47 -11.66
C ARG A 114 5.10 27.10 -11.32
N LEU A 115 4.66 25.95 -11.80
CA LEU A 115 3.52 25.26 -11.19
C LEU A 115 3.95 24.75 -9.82
N VAL A 116 3.38 25.34 -8.77
CA VAL A 116 3.61 24.88 -7.40
C VAL A 116 2.42 24.02 -7.00
N THR A 117 2.57 22.72 -7.13
CA THR A 117 1.60 21.78 -6.56
C THR A 117 1.83 21.74 -5.06
N ARG A 118 0.91 22.31 -4.28
CA ARG A 118 0.85 22.08 -2.84
C ARG A 118 0.01 20.84 -2.62
N TYR A 119 0.51 19.90 -1.83
CA TYR A 119 -0.28 18.73 -1.48
C TYR A 119 -0.16 18.43 0.02
N VAL A 120 -1.26 17.95 0.58
CA VAL A 120 -1.31 17.41 1.94
C VAL A 120 -1.38 15.88 1.78
N PRO A 121 -0.34 15.13 2.21
CA PRO A 121 -0.33 13.68 2.13
C PRO A 121 -1.45 13.08 2.98
N PRO A 122 -1.99 11.91 2.59
CA PRO A 122 -2.88 11.17 3.46
C PRO A 122 -2.09 10.60 4.64
N VAL A 123 -2.72 10.55 5.82
CA VAL A 123 -2.19 9.90 7.01
C VAL A 123 -3.03 8.65 7.25
N CYS A 124 -2.36 7.51 7.23
CA CYS A 124 -2.98 6.20 7.40
C CYS A 124 -2.88 5.77 8.87
N THR A 125 -4.02 5.50 9.49
CA THR A 125 -4.16 5.18 10.92
C THR A 125 -4.79 3.81 11.13
N SER A 126 -4.14 2.97 11.92
CA SER A 126 -4.64 1.67 12.34
C SER A 126 -4.94 1.65 13.85
N GLN A 127 -5.93 0.84 14.24
CA GLN A 127 -6.22 0.60 15.65
C GLN A 127 -5.30 -0.52 16.15
N VAL A 128 -4.48 -0.23 17.15
CA VAL A 128 -3.52 -1.21 17.69
C VAL A 128 -4.25 -2.40 18.32
N GLU A 129 -5.41 -2.16 18.93
CA GLU A 129 -6.25 -3.20 19.53
C GLU A 129 -6.80 -4.17 18.49
N PHE A 130 -7.04 -3.71 17.26
CA PHE A 130 -7.44 -4.58 16.15
C PHE A 130 -6.31 -5.54 15.78
N THR A 131 -5.09 -5.03 15.62
CA THR A 131 -3.89 -5.85 15.36
C THR A 131 -3.64 -6.86 16.49
N ALA A 132 -3.74 -6.42 17.75
CA ALA A 132 -3.60 -7.28 18.91
C ALA A 132 -4.67 -8.39 18.94
N GLY A 133 -5.91 -8.08 18.56
CA GLY A 133 -7.00 -9.05 18.44
C GLY A 133 -6.70 -10.16 17.43
N ILE A 134 -6.20 -9.80 16.24
CA ILE A 134 -5.85 -10.77 15.20
C ILE A 134 -4.74 -11.71 15.68
N VAL A 135 -3.71 -11.17 16.33
CA VAL A 135 -2.61 -11.97 16.87
C VAL A 135 -3.12 -12.91 17.97
N ALA A 136 -3.94 -12.40 18.89
CA ALA A 136 -4.47 -13.17 20.00
C ALA A 136 -5.31 -14.35 19.53
N GLU A 137 -6.20 -14.13 18.55
CA GLU A 137 -7.00 -15.19 17.95
C GLU A 137 -6.14 -16.24 17.26
N CYS A 138 -5.13 -15.80 16.51
CA CYS A 138 -4.22 -16.68 15.78
C CYS A 138 -3.31 -17.51 16.71
N GLU A 139 -2.76 -16.91 17.77
CA GLU A 139 -1.90 -17.58 18.75
C GLU A 139 -2.68 -18.40 19.79
N ALA A 140 -4.01 -18.22 19.85
CA ALA A 140 -4.86 -18.68 20.93
C ALA A 140 -4.41 -18.11 22.30
N SER A 141 -4.05 -16.83 22.31
CA SER A 141 -3.65 -16.06 23.50
C SER A 141 -4.67 -14.95 23.81
N VAL A 142 -4.37 -14.13 24.82
CA VAL A 142 -5.20 -12.96 25.18
C VAL A 142 -4.59 -11.72 24.54
N ALA A 143 -5.41 -10.83 23.97
CA ALA A 143 -4.94 -9.60 23.30
C ALA A 143 -4.08 -8.69 24.20
N ALA A 144 -4.31 -8.72 25.51
CA ALA A 144 -3.52 -7.98 26.49
C ALA A 144 -2.05 -8.43 26.59
N GLU A 145 -1.72 -9.61 26.09
CA GLU A 145 -0.36 -10.17 26.09
C GLU A 145 0.40 -9.87 24.79
N VAL A 146 -0.24 -9.23 23.80
CA VAL A 146 0.36 -8.96 22.50
C VAL A 146 1.11 -7.64 22.53
N ASP A 147 2.42 -7.68 22.33
CA ASP A 147 3.26 -6.50 22.12
C ASP A 147 3.11 -6.01 20.67
N VAL A 148 2.41 -4.89 20.49
CA VAL A 148 2.26 -4.21 19.20
C VAL A 148 3.15 -2.97 19.17
N ARG A 149 4.05 -2.94 18.19
CA ARG A 149 4.95 -1.83 17.90
C ARG A 149 4.38 -0.97 16.78
N CYS A 150 4.46 0.34 16.96
CA CYS A 150 4.06 1.32 15.95
C CYS A 150 5.29 1.99 15.35
N GLU A 151 5.61 1.69 14.10
CA GLU A 151 6.61 2.42 13.32
C GLU A 151 5.93 3.65 12.69
N GLY A 152 5.75 4.68 13.51
CA GLY A 152 5.04 5.90 13.15
C GLY A 152 4.64 6.75 14.35
N THR A 153 3.64 7.61 14.17
CA THR A 153 3.11 8.43 15.26
C THR A 153 2.08 7.63 16.06
N CYS A 154 2.30 7.48 17.36
CA CYS A 154 1.37 6.78 18.26
C CYS A 154 0.46 7.79 18.95
N ALA A 155 -0.83 7.77 18.63
CA ALA A 155 -1.85 8.53 19.34
C ALA A 155 -2.47 7.64 20.43
N GLY A 156 -1.89 7.68 21.63
CA GLY A 156 -2.30 6.95 22.82
C GLY A 156 -1.17 6.82 23.83
N SER A 157 -1.12 5.73 24.61
CA SER A 157 0.00 5.54 25.55
C SER A 157 1.15 4.81 24.86
N CYS A 158 2.34 5.39 24.95
CA CYS A 158 3.59 4.81 24.49
C CYS A 158 4.39 4.29 25.69
N THR A 159 4.81 3.02 25.61
CA THR A 159 5.81 2.44 26.52
C THR A 159 7.08 2.14 25.73
N GLY A 160 8.07 3.05 25.77
CA GLY A 160 9.30 2.94 25.00
C GLY A 160 10.02 4.26 24.76
N THR A 161 10.78 4.37 23.69
CA THR A 161 11.47 5.62 23.34
C THR A 161 10.52 6.52 22.56
N CYS A 162 10.31 7.76 23.01
CA CYS A 162 9.53 8.76 22.28
C CYS A 162 10.50 9.77 21.65
N ASP A 163 10.48 9.94 20.34
CA ASP A 163 11.29 10.95 19.62
C ASP A 163 10.74 12.39 19.79
N GLY A 164 9.93 12.64 20.81
CA GLY A 164 9.20 13.89 21.05
C GLY A 164 8.84 14.11 22.52
N ALA A 165 7.78 14.86 22.78
CA ALA A 165 7.36 15.14 24.15
C ALA A 165 6.64 13.92 24.74
N CYS A 166 7.14 13.42 25.87
CA CYS A 166 6.48 12.36 26.62
C CYS A 166 5.79 12.92 27.86
N ALA A 167 4.51 12.62 28.03
CA ALA A 167 3.70 13.07 29.16
C ALA A 167 4.12 12.47 30.50
N ALA A 168 4.75 11.28 30.49
CA ALA A 168 5.22 10.61 31.69
C ALA A 168 6.43 9.71 31.39
N THR A 169 7.52 9.89 32.11
CA THR A 169 8.75 9.09 31.93
C THR A 169 8.88 8.06 33.05
N GLY A 170 9.08 6.81 32.68
CA GLY A 170 9.33 5.68 33.57
C GLY A 170 10.73 5.68 34.20
N PRO A 171 10.97 4.76 35.15
CA PRO A 171 12.20 4.72 35.97
C PRO A 171 13.49 4.45 35.19
N ASN A 172 13.40 3.95 33.96
CA ASN A 172 14.53 3.70 33.04
C ASN A 172 14.70 4.81 31.98
N GLY A 173 13.97 5.91 32.08
CA GLY A 173 13.97 6.97 31.07
C GLY A 173 13.10 6.67 29.85
N ALA A 174 12.41 5.52 29.82
CA ALA A 174 11.43 5.22 28.78
C ALA A 174 10.17 6.09 28.95
N CYS A 175 9.58 6.54 27.86
CA CYS A 175 8.23 7.07 27.86
C CYS A 175 7.25 6.01 28.36
N ALA A 176 6.34 6.40 29.24
CA ALA A 176 5.30 5.58 29.85
C ALA A 176 3.99 6.40 29.93
N GLY A 177 3.62 7.00 28.80
CA GLY A 177 2.47 7.92 28.70
C GLY A 177 2.27 8.42 27.27
N THR A 178 1.48 9.47 27.10
CA THR A 178 1.24 10.05 25.77
C THR A 178 2.53 10.57 25.15
N CYS A 179 2.83 10.13 23.92
CA CYS A 179 3.99 10.55 23.14
C CYS A 179 3.53 11.45 21.99
N ASP A 180 3.98 12.71 21.97
CA ASP A 180 3.82 13.61 20.82
C ASP A 180 5.04 13.46 19.89
N GLY A 181 5.07 12.34 19.14
CA GLY A 181 6.18 11.97 18.27
C GLY A 181 6.16 10.51 17.84
N THR A 182 7.28 10.05 17.28
CA THR A 182 7.46 8.64 16.92
C THR A 182 7.71 7.82 18.18
N CYS A 183 6.83 6.86 18.46
CA CYS A 183 6.98 5.93 19.57
C CYS A 183 7.73 4.68 19.11
N ARG A 184 8.97 4.49 19.54
CA ARG A 184 9.71 3.23 19.38
C ARG A 184 9.52 2.37 20.63
N GLY A 185 8.45 1.59 20.64
CA GLY A 185 8.05 0.71 21.74
C GLY A 185 6.63 0.20 21.56
N SER A 186 6.02 -0.28 22.64
CA SER A 186 4.62 -0.69 22.61
C SER A 186 3.72 0.55 22.56
N CYS A 187 2.76 0.54 21.66
CA CYS A 187 1.75 1.59 21.52
C CYS A 187 0.39 1.03 21.93
N THR A 188 -0.47 1.85 22.52
CA THR A 188 -1.90 1.58 22.70
C THR A 188 -2.69 2.69 22.03
N GLY A 189 -3.89 2.41 21.53
CA GLY A 189 -4.70 3.37 20.77
C GLY A 189 -4.43 3.32 19.27
N THR A 190 -4.19 4.48 18.66
CA THR A 190 -4.08 4.60 17.20
C THR A 190 -2.63 4.73 16.74
N CYS A 191 -2.22 3.95 15.76
CA CYS A 191 -0.93 4.05 15.11
C CYS A 191 -1.06 4.71 13.73
N ALA A 192 -0.45 5.87 13.54
CA ALA A 192 -0.31 6.49 12.22
C ALA A 192 1.00 6.00 11.58
N GLY A 193 0.93 4.92 10.81
CA GLY A 193 2.10 4.29 10.21
C GLY A 193 1.96 2.77 10.09
N TYR A 194 3.08 2.08 10.19
CA TYR A 194 3.14 0.62 10.09
C TYR A 194 3.11 0.00 11.48
N THR A 195 2.27 -1.00 11.70
CA THR A 195 2.23 -1.77 12.94
C THR A 195 2.94 -3.11 12.76
N SER A 196 3.86 -3.44 13.65
CA SER A 196 4.50 -4.76 13.72
C SER A 196 4.22 -5.42 15.07
N VAL A 197 4.28 -6.74 15.12
CA VAL A 197 3.92 -7.52 16.33
C VAL A 197 4.91 -8.63 16.61
N GLU A 198 5.09 -8.96 17.89
CA GLU A 198 5.84 -10.16 18.29
C GLU A 198 4.90 -11.37 18.39
N ALA A 199 4.89 -12.19 17.34
CA ALA A 199 4.12 -13.43 17.25
C ALA A 199 4.85 -14.47 16.38
N SER A 200 4.28 -15.67 16.24
CA SER A 200 4.73 -16.60 15.19
C SER A 200 4.64 -15.98 13.81
N ALA A 201 5.48 -16.45 12.89
CA ALA A 201 5.61 -15.88 11.56
C ALA A 201 4.25 -15.79 10.85
N GLU A 202 3.42 -16.82 10.97
CA GLU A 202 2.07 -16.88 10.39
C GLU A 202 1.14 -15.83 10.97
N CYS A 203 1.11 -15.70 12.29
CA CYS A 203 0.22 -14.77 12.99
C CYS A 203 0.68 -13.31 12.82
N ARG A 204 1.99 -13.07 12.84
CA ARG A 204 2.56 -11.76 12.56
C ARG A 204 2.24 -11.31 11.14
N ALA A 205 2.52 -12.15 10.15
CA ALA A 205 2.21 -11.85 8.75
C ALA A 205 0.69 -11.60 8.56
N SER A 206 -0.16 -12.43 9.18
CA SER A 206 -1.62 -12.27 9.20
C SER A 206 -2.05 -10.93 9.76
N ALA A 207 -1.56 -10.57 10.94
CA ALA A 207 -1.91 -9.33 11.60
C ALA A 207 -1.42 -8.10 10.82
N GLU A 208 -0.20 -8.12 10.30
CA GLU A 208 0.40 -7.01 9.54
C GLU A 208 -0.37 -6.75 8.24
N ILE A 209 -0.73 -7.80 7.49
CA ILE A 209 -1.51 -7.67 6.26
C ILE A 209 -2.93 -7.19 6.55
N GLN A 210 -3.65 -7.85 7.47
CA GLN A 210 -5.03 -7.46 7.78
C GLN A 210 -5.09 -6.03 8.32
N THR A 211 -4.17 -5.66 9.19
CA THR A 211 -4.11 -4.29 9.71
C THR A 211 -3.85 -3.29 8.59
N SER A 212 -2.90 -3.57 7.69
CA SER A 212 -2.60 -2.69 6.54
C SER A 212 -3.81 -2.52 5.61
N ILE A 213 -4.59 -3.59 5.40
CA ILE A 213 -5.80 -3.56 4.56
C ILE A 213 -6.93 -2.77 5.23
N HIS A 214 -7.09 -2.93 6.55
CA HIS A 214 -8.14 -2.27 7.33
C HIS A 214 -7.74 -0.88 7.85
N THR A 215 -6.56 -0.39 7.46
CA THR A 215 -6.09 0.95 7.83
C THR A 215 -6.91 2.02 7.11
N GLU A 216 -7.38 2.99 7.87
CA GLU A 216 -8.09 4.16 7.35
C GLU A 216 -7.09 5.27 7.04
N CYS A 217 -7.16 5.83 5.83
CA CYS A 217 -6.30 6.94 5.44
C CYS A 217 -7.12 8.21 5.27
N SER A 218 -6.62 9.32 5.84
CA SER A 218 -7.24 10.63 5.70
C SER A 218 -7.34 11.05 4.22
N GLU A 219 -8.31 11.92 3.92
CA GLU A 219 -8.49 12.42 2.56
C GLU A 219 -7.35 13.38 2.19
N PRO A 220 -6.55 13.06 1.16
CA PRO A 220 -5.47 13.93 0.72
C PRO A 220 -6.02 15.13 -0.05
N ARG A 221 -5.28 16.24 -0.01
CA ARG A 221 -5.64 17.46 -0.75
C ARG A 221 -4.55 17.82 -1.71
N VAL A 222 -4.93 18.17 -2.93
CA VAL A 222 -4.02 18.66 -3.96
C VAL A 222 -4.51 20.04 -4.38
N GLU A 223 -3.69 21.05 -4.13
CA GLU A 223 -3.93 22.42 -4.55
C GLU A 223 -2.87 22.80 -5.59
N VAL A 224 -3.35 23.11 -6.79
CA VAL A 224 -2.49 23.59 -7.88
C VAL A 224 -2.38 25.10 -7.75
N VAL A 225 -1.31 25.59 -7.10
CA VAL A 225 -1.07 27.02 -6.91
C VAL A 225 -0.32 27.59 -8.11
N ARG A 226 -0.82 28.71 -8.62
CA ARG A 226 -0.20 29.49 -9.68
C ARG A 226 0.61 30.62 -9.07
N GLU A 227 1.94 30.54 -9.14
CA GLU A 227 2.81 31.69 -8.84
C GLU A 227 3.31 32.28 -10.17
N THR A 228 2.84 33.49 -10.50
CA THR A 228 3.25 34.31 -11.65
C THR A 228 2.98 33.66 -13.02
N VAL A 229 1.76 33.78 -13.56
CA VAL A 229 1.37 33.09 -14.81
C VAL A 229 0.69 34.04 -15.80
N THR A 230 1.27 34.19 -16.99
CA THR A 230 0.61 34.62 -18.23
C THR A 230 0.14 33.37 -18.96
N VAL A 231 -1.17 33.13 -18.96
CA VAL A 231 -1.75 31.91 -19.54
C VAL A 231 -1.79 32.03 -21.07
N VAL A 232 -1.31 31.01 -21.78
CA VAL A 232 -1.40 30.92 -23.25
C VAL A 232 -2.73 30.30 -23.72
N ASP A 233 -3.32 29.40 -22.92
CA ASP A 233 -4.64 28.78 -23.14
C ASP A 233 -5.28 28.35 -21.79
N ASP A 234 -6.20 29.16 -21.27
CA ASP A 234 -6.87 28.90 -19.98
C ASP A 234 -7.68 27.61 -20.00
N SER A 235 -8.21 27.20 -21.16
CA SER A 235 -9.14 26.07 -21.26
C SER A 235 -8.46 24.71 -21.04
N LYS A 236 -7.21 24.56 -21.48
CA LYS A 236 -6.42 23.33 -21.32
C LYS A 236 -5.89 23.21 -19.90
N PHE A 237 -5.41 24.30 -19.34
CA PHE A 237 -4.98 24.35 -17.95
C PHE A 237 -6.13 24.01 -17.00
N GLN A 238 -7.31 24.60 -17.19
CA GLN A 238 -8.47 24.31 -16.33
C GLN A 238 -8.89 22.85 -16.40
N ARG A 239 -8.91 22.23 -17.60
CA ARG A 239 -9.16 20.80 -17.76
C ARG A 239 -8.13 19.93 -17.05
N ALA A 240 -6.84 20.25 -17.19
CA ALA A 240 -5.78 19.55 -16.48
C ALA A 240 -5.95 19.66 -14.96
N SER A 241 -6.24 20.85 -14.43
CA SER A 241 -6.47 21.02 -12.98
C SER A 241 -7.72 20.31 -12.49
N ALA A 242 -8.81 20.31 -13.26
CA ALA A 242 -10.05 19.60 -12.93
C ALA A 242 -9.81 18.09 -12.88
N ALA A 243 -9.09 17.55 -13.87
CA ALA A 243 -8.69 16.15 -13.89
C ALA A 243 -7.85 15.77 -12.66
N ILE A 244 -6.84 16.57 -12.32
CA ILE A 244 -6.01 16.34 -11.12
C ILE A 244 -6.89 16.34 -9.87
N ALA A 245 -7.79 17.32 -9.71
CA ALA A 245 -8.70 17.38 -8.56
C ALA A 245 -9.66 16.17 -8.49
N ALA A 246 -10.11 15.65 -9.64
CA ALA A 246 -11.07 14.55 -9.72
C ALA A 246 -10.47 13.17 -9.42
N GLY A 247 -9.20 12.94 -9.77
CA GLY A 247 -8.56 11.62 -9.63
C GLY A 247 -7.46 11.54 -8.59
N MET A 248 -6.62 12.57 -8.47
CA MET A 248 -5.39 12.53 -7.68
C MET A 248 -5.62 12.22 -6.19
N PRO A 249 -6.66 12.77 -5.52
CA PRO A 249 -6.90 12.42 -4.13
C PRO A 249 -7.13 10.92 -3.90
N THR A 250 -7.85 10.27 -4.83
CA THR A 250 -8.05 8.81 -4.75
C THR A 250 -6.73 8.07 -4.95
N LEU A 251 -5.93 8.47 -5.96
CA LEU A 251 -4.65 7.82 -6.24
C LEU A 251 -3.65 7.95 -5.09
N LEU A 252 -3.58 9.12 -4.44
CA LEU A 252 -2.71 9.35 -3.28
C LEU A 252 -3.13 8.48 -2.08
N ARG A 253 -4.44 8.39 -1.82
CA ARG A 253 -4.97 7.56 -0.72
C ARG A 253 -4.68 6.07 -0.95
N VAL A 254 -4.95 5.58 -2.15
CA VAL A 254 -4.65 4.19 -2.54
C VAL A 254 -3.14 3.95 -2.49
N GLY A 255 -2.32 4.89 -2.95
CA GLY A 255 -0.85 4.80 -2.89
C GLY A 255 -0.33 4.63 -1.47
N ALA A 256 -0.88 5.37 -0.51
CA ALA A 256 -0.50 5.25 0.89
C ALA A 256 -0.92 3.90 1.51
N GLN A 257 -2.12 3.40 1.20
CA GLN A 257 -2.53 2.05 1.60
C GLN A 257 -1.64 0.97 0.96
N ALA A 258 -1.33 1.11 -0.31
CA ALA A 258 -0.47 0.22 -1.07
C ALA A 258 0.96 0.16 -0.49
N GLU A 259 1.51 1.28 0.00
CA GLU A 259 2.81 1.31 0.65
C GLU A 259 2.82 0.48 1.95
N LEU A 260 1.78 0.62 2.79
CA LEU A 260 1.64 -0.16 4.03
C LEU A 260 1.53 -1.65 3.74
N VAL A 261 0.66 -2.03 2.80
CA VAL A 261 0.51 -3.41 2.34
C VAL A 261 1.83 -3.93 1.75
N GLY A 262 2.56 -3.10 1.00
CA GLY A 262 3.88 -3.43 0.45
C GLY A 262 4.92 -3.82 1.50
N LYS A 263 4.93 -3.14 2.66
CA LYS A 263 5.81 -3.48 3.79
C LYS A 263 5.42 -4.82 4.41
N ALA A 264 4.13 -5.03 4.70
CA ALA A 264 3.61 -6.29 5.23
C ALA A 264 3.81 -7.48 4.27
N LEU A 265 3.78 -7.22 2.96
CA LEU A 265 3.98 -8.23 1.92
C LEU A 265 5.36 -8.88 1.98
N VAL A 266 6.40 -8.18 2.45
CA VAL A 266 7.74 -8.77 2.57
C VAL A 266 7.72 -9.92 3.58
N HIS A 267 7.21 -9.67 4.79
CA HIS A 267 7.06 -10.68 5.83
C HIS A 267 6.06 -11.78 5.43
N TRP A 268 5.03 -11.41 4.66
CA TRP A 268 4.08 -12.36 4.09
C TRP A 268 4.74 -13.39 3.19
N VAL A 269 5.56 -12.94 2.23
CA VAL A 269 6.26 -13.83 1.27
C VAL A 269 7.23 -14.75 1.98
N GLU A 270 8.02 -14.21 2.91
CA GLU A 270 8.97 -14.99 3.69
C GLU A 270 8.27 -16.10 4.48
N THR A 271 7.15 -15.76 5.11
CA THR A 271 6.31 -16.69 5.86
C THR A 271 5.70 -17.76 4.95
N GLY A 272 5.13 -17.36 3.82
CA GLY A 272 4.56 -18.29 2.84
C GLY A 272 5.61 -19.26 2.29
N ALA A 273 6.82 -18.77 1.98
CA ALA A 273 7.92 -19.63 1.53
C ALA A 273 8.39 -20.61 2.62
N GLY A 274 8.39 -20.17 3.89
CA GLY A 274 8.64 -21.04 5.03
C GLY A 274 7.58 -22.14 5.18
N LEU A 275 6.31 -21.76 5.08
CA LEU A 275 5.17 -22.68 5.15
C LEU A 275 5.17 -23.70 4.01
N ILE A 276 5.52 -23.31 2.78
CA ILE A 276 5.65 -24.25 1.66
C ILE A 276 6.74 -25.29 1.94
N LYS A 277 7.89 -24.89 2.49
CA LYS A 277 8.94 -25.84 2.88
C LYS A 277 8.47 -26.80 3.97
N ALA A 278 7.70 -26.30 4.93
CA ALA A 278 7.09 -27.09 5.99
C ALA A 278 5.92 -27.97 5.49
N SER A 279 5.28 -27.62 4.37
CA SER A 279 4.10 -28.33 3.85
C SER A 279 4.37 -29.80 3.53
N GLY A 280 5.60 -30.16 3.14
CA GLY A 280 6.00 -31.56 2.95
C GLY A 280 5.88 -32.40 4.24
N GLN A 281 6.08 -31.77 5.40
CA GLN A 281 5.86 -32.41 6.70
C GLN A 281 4.37 -32.46 7.06
N LEU A 282 3.59 -31.44 6.68
CA LEU A 282 2.13 -31.42 6.87
C LEU A 282 1.44 -32.53 6.08
N VAL A 283 1.88 -32.85 4.86
CA VAL A 283 1.33 -33.97 4.08
C VAL A 283 1.48 -35.29 4.85
N GLY A 284 2.59 -35.49 5.54
CA GLY A 284 2.82 -36.67 6.38
C GLY A 284 1.91 -36.74 7.61
N GLN A 285 1.47 -35.60 8.15
CA GLN A 285 0.65 -35.53 9.37
C GLN A 285 -0.85 -35.44 9.10
N LEU A 286 -1.24 -34.77 8.01
CA LEU A 286 -2.64 -34.42 7.69
C LEU A 286 -3.19 -35.21 6.49
N GLY A 287 -2.37 -36.03 5.84
CA GLY A 287 -2.78 -36.84 4.68
C GLY A 287 -3.32 -35.96 3.54
N GLU A 288 -4.51 -36.30 3.03
CA GLU A 288 -5.15 -35.56 1.92
C GLU A 288 -5.44 -34.09 2.26
N ARG A 289 -5.69 -33.75 3.52
CA ARG A 289 -5.88 -32.36 3.94
C ARG A 289 -4.58 -31.55 3.82
N GLY A 290 -3.44 -32.19 4.09
CA GLY A 290 -2.12 -31.58 3.90
C GLY A 290 -1.83 -31.25 2.44
N LEU A 291 -2.29 -32.08 1.50
CA LEU A 291 -2.20 -31.81 0.06
C LEU A 291 -3.05 -30.60 -0.33
N CYS A 292 -4.31 -30.55 0.13
CA CYS A 292 -5.19 -29.40 -0.13
C CYS A 292 -4.57 -28.09 0.38
N VAL A 293 -4.12 -28.08 1.64
CA VAL A 293 -3.43 -26.95 2.26
C VAL A 293 -2.20 -26.53 1.44
N GLY A 294 -1.37 -27.50 1.04
CA GLY A 294 -0.17 -27.23 0.24
C GLY A 294 -0.51 -26.53 -1.08
N THR A 295 -1.59 -26.93 -1.74
CA THR A 295 -2.04 -26.27 -2.98
C THR A 295 -2.53 -24.84 -2.75
N GLN A 296 -3.24 -24.58 -1.65
CA GLN A 296 -3.70 -23.22 -1.29
C GLN A 296 -2.52 -22.31 -0.92
N LEU A 297 -1.51 -22.84 -0.23
CA LEU A 297 -0.27 -22.11 0.08
C LEU A 297 0.53 -21.77 -1.18
N ALA A 298 0.63 -22.72 -2.12
CA ALA A 298 1.28 -22.46 -3.40
C ALA A 298 0.53 -21.39 -4.21
N ALA A 299 -0.80 -21.44 -4.24
CA ALA A 299 -1.64 -20.42 -4.87
C ALA A 299 -1.45 -19.04 -4.20
N THR A 300 -1.37 -19.01 -2.86
CA THR A 300 -1.10 -17.80 -2.09
C THR A 300 0.23 -17.16 -2.48
N VAL A 301 1.32 -17.94 -2.52
CA VAL A 301 2.65 -17.40 -2.87
C VAL A 301 2.70 -16.95 -4.33
N ALA A 302 2.03 -17.65 -5.24
CA ALA A 302 1.92 -17.23 -6.64
C ALA A 302 1.11 -15.93 -6.79
N ALA A 303 0.01 -15.79 -6.06
CA ALA A 303 -0.80 -14.57 -6.04
C ALA A 303 0.02 -13.37 -5.54
N VAL A 304 0.91 -13.57 -4.55
CA VAL A 304 1.73 -12.48 -4.03
C VAL A 304 2.76 -11.96 -5.04
N ALA A 305 3.33 -12.83 -5.87
CA ALA A 305 4.20 -12.38 -6.97
C ALA A 305 3.43 -11.48 -7.96
N ASP A 306 2.16 -11.81 -8.21
CA ASP A 306 1.27 -10.98 -9.04
C ASP A 306 0.89 -9.67 -8.34
N ILE A 307 0.64 -9.70 -7.03
CA ILE A 307 0.37 -8.51 -6.21
C ILE A 307 1.56 -7.56 -6.20
N GLN A 308 2.79 -8.05 -6.00
CA GLN A 308 4.00 -7.21 -6.05
C GLN A 308 4.15 -6.52 -7.42
N ALA A 309 3.81 -7.24 -8.50
CA ALA A 309 3.82 -6.66 -9.85
C ALA A 309 2.74 -5.57 -10.02
N ARG A 310 1.58 -5.67 -9.35
CA ARG A 310 0.49 -4.69 -9.40
C ARG A 310 0.70 -3.48 -8.48
N VAL A 311 1.29 -3.69 -7.31
CA VAL A 311 1.43 -2.69 -6.22
C VAL A 311 2.67 -1.80 -6.39
N SER A 312 3.59 -2.14 -7.30
CA SER A 312 4.69 -1.27 -7.72
C SER A 312 4.19 -0.09 -8.59
N ILE A 313 3.38 0.78 -7.98
CA ILE A 313 2.98 2.07 -8.54
C ILE A 313 3.92 3.10 -7.93
N SER A 314 5.06 3.35 -8.55
CA SER A 314 5.94 4.46 -8.17
C SER A 314 5.37 5.77 -8.74
N ILE A 315 4.62 6.52 -7.93
CA ILE A 315 4.24 7.89 -8.28
C ILE A 315 5.45 8.81 -8.03
N ASP A 316 6.39 8.82 -8.97
CA ASP A 316 7.55 9.73 -8.95
C ASP A 316 7.13 11.12 -9.46
N VAL A 317 6.57 11.96 -8.58
CA VAL A 317 6.49 13.41 -8.87
C VAL A 317 7.85 14.04 -8.60
N SER A 318 8.84 13.71 -9.43
CA SER A 318 10.17 14.34 -9.35
C SER A 318 10.15 15.66 -10.12
N VAL A 319 9.95 16.78 -9.43
CA VAL A 319 10.26 18.11 -9.99
C VAL A 319 11.78 18.31 -9.91
N GLN A 320 12.53 17.79 -10.88
CA GLN A 320 13.97 18.08 -10.98
C GLN A 320 14.15 19.52 -11.47
N VAL A 321 14.48 20.43 -10.55
CA VAL A 321 15.03 21.75 -10.89
C VAL A 321 16.53 21.60 -11.07
N SER A 322 16.98 21.26 -12.28
CA SER A 322 18.38 21.47 -12.65
C SER A 322 18.57 22.95 -13.01
N ALA A 323 18.83 23.76 -11.99
CA ALA A 323 19.38 25.10 -12.18
C ALA A 323 20.84 24.96 -12.64
N ALA A 324 21.08 24.96 -13.94
CA ALA A 324 22.40 25.27 -14.47
C ALA A 324 22.61 26.79 -14.34
N ALA A 325 23.00 27.23 -13.14
CA ALA A 325 23.56 28.55 -12.95
C ALA A 325 24.90 28.58 -13.71
N GLY A 326 24.93 29.34 -14.81
CA GLY A 326 26.17 29.72 -15.47
C GLY A 326 26.98 30.61 -14.55
N ALA A 327 27.87 30.00 -13.76
CA ALA A 327 29.06 30.67 -13.27
C ALA A 327 30.15 30.51 -14.34
N GLN A 328 30.13 31.36 -15.37
CA GLN A 328 31.35 31.63 -16.11
C GLN A 328 32.06 32.77 -15.39
N ALA A 329 33.18 32.42 -14.77
CA ALA A 329 34.23 33.35 -14.45
C ALA A 329 34.70 34.02 -15.75
N GLN A 330 34.61 35.35 -15.78
CA GLN A 330 35.63 36.25 -16.30
C GLN A 330 35.45 37.62 -15.66
#